data_AF-A0A4R9F1R0-F1
#
_entry.id   AF-A0A4R9F1R0-F1
#
_cell.length_a   1.000
_cell.length_b   1.000
_cell.length_c   1.000
_cell.angle_alpha   90.00
_cell.angle_beta   90.00
_cell.angle_gamma   90.00
#
_symmetry.space_group_name_H-M   'P 1'
#
loop_
_entity.id
_entity.type
_entity.pdbx_description
1 polymer ?
#
loop_
_entity_poly.entity_id
_entity_poly.type
_entity_poly.pdbx_seq_one_letter_code
_entity_poly.pdbx_strand_id
1 'polypeptide(L)'
;MAAKKVPGQVAKEPLHRLVAAGRKDNNRKAAVKQCKRYWGDNYSQGGARQCDEYPFATTYEGAAQPDYDAEAKKFNFSAKPVGKDPNRDAGILLNGFYGKNRIIDGLDDGFLVKITS
;
A
#
# COMPACT_ATOMS: atom_id res chain seq x y z
N MET A 1 5.00 -14.13 16.10
CA MET A 1 4.53 -13.57 14.81
C MET A 1 5.64 -13.80 13.80
N ALA A 2 5.39 -14.51 12.69
CA ALA A 2 6.41 -14.65 11.66
C ALA A 2 6.78 -13.26 11.14
N ALA A 3 8.08 -12.96 10.98
CA ALA A 3 8.52 -11.69 10.42
C ALA A 3 7.83 -11.48 9.06
N LYS A 4 7.20 -10.31 8.90
CA LYS A 4 6.66 -9.90 7.60
C LYS A 4 7.85 -9.59 6.70
N LYS A 5 7.80 -10.06 5.47
CA LYS A 5 8.82 -9.77 4.46
C LYS A 5 8.13 -8.98 3.37
N VAL A 6 7.87 -7.72 3.69
CA VAL A 6 7.09 -6.83 2.83
C VAL A 6 7.97 -6.42 1.63
N PRO A 7 7.48 -6.55 0.39
CA PRO A 7 8.27 -6.23 -0.81
C PRO A 7 8.53 -4.72 -0.94
N GLY A 8 9.35 -4.35 -1.92
CA GLY A 8 9.63 -2.98 -2.32
C GLY A 8 11.00 -2.43 -1.92
N GLN A 9 11.83 -3.21 -1.22
CA GLN A 9 13.15 -2.75 -0.75
C GLN A 9 14.32 -3.29 -1.56
N VAL A 10 14.12 -4.35 -2.36
CA VAL A 10 15.16 -5.04 -3.13
C VAL A 10 14.66 -5.39 -4.53
N ALA A 11 15.56 -5.39 -5.51
CA ALA A 11 15.19 -5.60 -6.93
C ALA A 11 14.52 -6.94 -7.23
N LYS A 12 14.73 -7.98 -6.40
CA LYS A 12 14.07 -9.29 -6.55
C LYS A 12 12.60 -9.31 -6.13
N GLU A 13 12.19 -8.32 -5.34
CA GLU A 13 10.84 -8.19 -4.77
C GLU A 13 10.45 -6.71 -4.87
N PRO A 14 10.35 -6.12 -6.07
CA PRO A 14 10.00 -4.71 -6.25
C PRO A 14 8.49 -4.51 -6.04
N LEU A 15 8.05 -3.25 -6.10
CA LEU A 15 6.63 -2.90 -6.19
C LEU A 15 6.24 -2.64 -7.64
N HIS A 16 5.02 -3.01 -8.01
CA HIS A 16 4.51 -2.81 -9.36
C HIS A 16 3.27 -1.95 -9.33
N ARG A 17 3.22 -0.92 -10.17
CA ARG A 17 2.09 0.02 -10.20
C ARG A 17 0.82 -0.73 -10.65
N LEU A 18 -0.27 -0.46 -9.94
CA LEU A 18 -1.61 -0.95 -10.22
C LEU A 18 -2.57 0.22 -10.50
N VAL A 19 -3.21 0.23 -11.66
CA VAL A 19 -4.18 1.28 -12.06
C VAL A 19 -5.64 0.88 -11.90
N ALA A 20 -5.95 -0.42 -11.88
CA ALA A 20 -7.32 -0.92 -11.82
C ALA A 20 -8.06 -0.47 -10.54
N ALA A 21 -9.15 0.30 -10.70
CA ALA A 21 -9.88 0.90 -9.59
C ALA A 21 -10.39 -0.13 -8.57
N GLY A 22 -11.02 -1.21 -9.04
CA GLY A 22 -11.58 -2.24 -8.16
C GLY A 22 -10.51 -2.91 -7.28
N ARG A 23 -9.33 -3.21 -7.83
CA ARG A 23 -8.24 -3.84 -7.06
C ARG A 23 -7.60 -2.86 -6.07
N LYS A 24 -7.44 -1.58 -6.44
CA LYS A 24 -7.00 -0.53 -5.51
C LYS A 24 -7.95 -0.40 -4.31
N ASP A 25 -9.25 -0.46 -4.55
CA ASP A 25 -10.24 -0.38 -3.47
C ASP A 25 -10.25 -1.61 -2.59
N ASN A 26 -9.98 -2.79 -3.15
CA ASN A 26 -9.82 -4.02 -2.37
C ASN A 26 -8.59 -3.96 -1.48
N ASN A 27 -7.46 -3.44 -1.97
CA ASN A 27 -6.29 -3.16 -1.14
C ASN A 27 -6.65 -2.24 0.04
N ARG A 28 -7.26 -1.07 -0.23
CA ARG A 28 -7.69 -0.13 0.81
C ARG A 28 -8.62 -0.77 1.84
N LYS A 29 -9.61 -1.55 1.38
CA LYS A 29 -10.55 -2.24 2.28
C LYS A 29 -9.82 -3.24 3.18
N ALA A 30 -8.85 -3.99 2.64
CA ALA A 30 -8.05 -4.93 3.40
C ALA A 30 -7.17 -4.23 4.46
N ALA A 31 -6.55 -3.09 4.13
CA ALA A 31 -5.82 -2.28 5.09
C ALA A 31 -6.71 -1.64 6.16
N VAL A 32 -7.85 -1.06 5.77
CA VAL A 32 -8.82 -0.46 6.70
C VAL A 32 -9.36 -1.50 7.69
N LYS A 33 -9.57 -2.76 7.27
CA LYS A 33 -9.92 -3.85 8.20
C LYS A 33 -8.87 -4.01 9.31
N GLN A 34 -7.57 -3.88 8.99
CA GLN A 34 -6.52 -3.93 10.01
C GLN A 34 -6.49 -2.68 10.87
N CYS A 35 -6.65 -1.49 10.29
CA CYS A 35 -6.75 -0.24 11.07
C CYS A 35 -7.89 -0.30 12.09
N LYS A 36 -9.07 -0.78 11.69
CA LYS A 36 -10.21 -1.00 12.60
C LYS A 36 -9.92 -2.05 13.66
N ARG A 37 -9.28 -3.17 13.28
CA ARG A 37 -8.94 -4.25 14.21
C ARG A 37 -8.02 -3.81 15.34
N TYR A 38 -7.02 -2.97 15.06
CA TYR A 38 -5.98 -2.60 16.02
C TYR A 38 -6.19 -1.23 16.70
N TRP A 39 -6.92 -0.30 16.08
CA TRP A 39 -7.18 1.04 16.61
C TRP A 39 -8.67 1.36 16.82
N GLY A 40 -9.57 0.42 16.52
CA GLY A 40 -11.02 0.59 16.66
C GLY A 40 -11.68 1.31 15.47
N ASP A 41 -13.01 1.34 15.45
CA ASP A 41 -13.76 2.01 14.37
C ASP A 41 -13.52 3.53 14.32
N ASN A 42 -13.15 4.15 15.44
CA ASN A 42 -12.78 5.57 15.50
C ASN A 42 -11.28 5.82 15.22
N TYR A 43 -10.60 4.92 14.49
CA TYR A 43 -9.18 5.11 14.14
C TYR A 43 -8.93 6.43 13.38
N SER A 44 -9.93 6.92 12.65
CA SER A 44 -9.86 8.15 11.87
C SER A 44 -9.92 9.41 12.72
N GLN A 45 -10.33 9.32 13.99
CA GLN A 45 -10.40 10.45 14.92
C GLN A 45 -11.17 11.64 14.32
N GLY A 46 -12.42 11.40 13.91
CA GLY A 46 -13.24 12.42 13.24
C GLY A 46 -12.70 12.86 11.87
N GLY A 47 -11.87 12.04 11.22
CA GLY A 47 -11.26 12.34 9.93
C GLY A 47 -9.92 13.07 9.99
N ALA A 48 -9.36 13.31 11.19
CA ALA A 48 -8.00 13.82 11.36
C ALA A 48 -6.92 12.82 10.91
N ARG A 49 -7.27 11.53 10.85
CA ARG A 49 -6.38 10.44 10.44
C ARG A 49 -6.93 9.61 9.30
N GLN A 50 -6.03 9.03 8.52
CA GLN A 50 -6.32 8.07 7.46
C GLN A 50 -5.49 6.80 7.67
N CYS A 51 -6.02 5.66 7.22
CA CYS A 51 -5.28 4.40 7.26
C CYS A 51 -4.26 4.41 6.12
N ASP A 52 -2.99 4.59 6.47
CA ASP A 52 -1.86 4.41 5.56
C ASP A 52 -1.52 2.93 5.44
N GLU A 53 -1.04 2.52 4.26
CA GLU A 53 -0.79 1.11 3.92
C GLU A 53 0.49 0.95 3.10
N TYR A 54 1.27 -0.07 3.46
CA TYR A 54 2.45 -0.48 2.70
C TYR A 54 2.50 -2.01 2.56
N PRO A 55 2.56 -2.57 1.34
CA PRO A 55 2.67 -1.88 0.05
C PRO A 55 1.41 -1.07 -0.30
N PHE A 56 1.58 -0.04 -1.13
CA PHE A 56 0.53 0.95 -1.40
C PHE A 56 -0.69 0.32 -2.07
N ALA A 57 -1.90 0.86 -1.87
CA ALA A 57 -3.08 0.39 -2.59
C ALA A 57 -2.95 0.46 -4.12
N THR A 58 -2.10 1.36 -4.61
CA THR A 58 -1.76 1.52 -6.03
C THR A 58 -0.66 0.56 -6.49
N THR A 59 -0.45 -0.57 -5.78
CA THR A 59 0.49 -1.61 -6.18
C THR A 59 -0.14 -3.00 -6.23
N TYR A 60 0.42 -3.89 -7.05
CA TYR A 60 -0.01 -5.29 -7.16
C TYR A 60 0.21 -6.06 -5.84
N GLU A 61 1.24 -5.67 -5.08
CA GLU A 61 1.65 -6.22 -3.78
C GLU A 61 0.85 -5.67 -2.59
N GLY A 62 -0.19 -4.86 -2.84
CA GLY A 62 -1.01 -4.26 -1.81
C GLY A 62 -1.74 -5.28 -0.92
N ALA A 63 -2.43 -4.78 0.10
CA ALA A 63 -2.99 -5.61 1.18
C ALA A 63 -3.95 -6.74 0.76
N ALA A 64 -4.57 -6.65 -0.42
CA ALA A 64 -5.45 -7.67 -0.98
C ALA A 64 -4.76 -8.60 -1.99
N GLN A 65 -3.42 -8.57 -2.12
CA GLN A 65 -2.67 -9.46 -3.02
C GLN A 65 -3.09 -10.95 -2.89
N PRO A 66 -3.28 -11.54 -1.68
CA PRO A 66 -3.69 -12.93 -1.53
C PRO A 66 -5.05 -13.29 -2.14
N ASP A 67 -5.88 -12.31 -2.47
CA ASP A 67 -7.17 -12.53 -3.13
C ASP A 67 -7.00 -12.69 -4.67
N TYR A 68 -5.84 -12.34 -5.21
CA TYR A 68 -5.51 -12.36 -6.64
C TYR A 68 -4.33 -13.29 -6.97
N ASP A 69 -3.57 -13.70 -5.97
CA ASP A 69 -2.37 -14.53 -6.08
C ASP A 69 -2.36 -15.53 -4.92
N ALA A 70 -2.59 -16.80 -5.25
CA ALA A 70 -2.71 -17.87 -4.25
C ALA A 70 -1.39 -18.15 -3.51
N GLU A 71 -0.25 -17.80 -4.10
CA GLU A 71 1.08 -17.97 -3.53
C GLU A 71 1.46 -16.79 -2.62
N ALA A 72 0.71 -15.69 -2.67
CA ALA A 72 0.99 -14.51 -1.86
C ALA A 72 0.73 -14.78 -0.36
N LYS A 73 1.72 -14.40 0.45
CA LYS A 73 1.64 -14.54 1.90
C LYS A 73 0.53 -13.63 2.48
N LYS A 74 -0.44 -14.26 3.15
CA LYS A 74 -1.50 -13.54 3.87
C LYS A 74 -0.91 -12.58 4.91
N PHE A 75 -1.52 -11.40 5.04
CA PHE A 75 -1.11 -10.35 5.99
C PHE A 75 0.32 -9.80 5.81
N ASN A 76 0.90 -9.92 4.60
CA ASN A 76 2.24 -9.40 4.28
C ASN A 76 2.25 -7.90 3.92
N PHE A 77 1.57 -7.08 4.72
CA PHE A 77 1.51 -5.63 4.59
C PHE A 77 1.47 -4.98 5.98
N SER A 78 1.73 -3.68 6.07
CA SER A 78 1.50 -2.83 7.23
C SER A 78 0.32 -1.90 6.99
N ALA A 79 -0.39 -1.57 8.06
CA ALA A 79 -1.43 -0.57 8.04
C ALA A 79 -1.33 0.26 9.33
N LYS A 80 -1.42 1.59 9.24
CA LYS A 80 -1.33 2.47 10.40
C LYS A 80 -2.15 3.75 10.20
N PRO A 81 -2.93 4.19 11.21
CA PRO A 81 -3.53 5.51 11.18
C PRO A 81 -2.47 6.60 11.28
N VAL A 82 -2.37 7.46 10.26
CA VAL A 82 -1.48 8.62 10.21
C VAL A 82 -2.27 9.90 9.92
N GLY A 83 -1.66 11.07 10.08
CA GLY A 83 -2.34 12.35 9.84
C GLY A 83 -2.88 12.47 8.41
N LYS A 84 -4.11 12.98 8.26
CA LYS A 84 -4.80 13.07 6.96
C LYS A 84 -4.01 13.86 5.91
N ASP A 85 -3.55 15.06 6.25
CA ASP A 85 -2.85 15.93 5.31
C ASP A 85 -1.52 15.33 4.83
N PRO A 86 -0.58 14.89 5.69
CA PRO A 86 0.65 14.26 5.21
C PRO A 86 0.40 12.98 4.42
N ASN A 87 -0.63 12.20 4.76
CA ASN A 87 -0.99 10.99 4.01
C ASN A 87 -1.49 11.31 2.60
N ARG A 88 -2.38 12.31 2.48
CA ARG A 88 -2.89 12.80 1.20
C ARG A 88 -1.73 13.31 0.33
N ASP A 89 -0.87 14.13 0.91
CA ASP A 89 0.21 14.78 0.18
C ASP A 89 1.27 13.75 -0.28
N ALA A 90 1.56 12.74 0.55
CA ALA A 90 2.38 11.59 0.14
C ALA A 90 1.76 10.82 -1.03
N GLY A 91 0.44 10.61 -1.03
CA GLY A 91 -0.27 9.99 -2.14
C GLY A 91 -0.21 10.81 -3.44
N ILE A 92 -0.25 12.15 -3.34
CA ILE A 92 -0.07 13.05 -4.48
C ILE A 92 1.35 12.91 -5.04
N LEU A 93 2.37 12.89 -4.18
CA LEU A 93 3.77 12.69 -4.59
C LEU A 93 3.99 11.34 -5.26
N LEU A 94 3.40 10.27 -4.74
CA LEU A 94 3.48 8.93 -5.34
C LEU A 94 2.85 8.90 -6.74
N ASN A 95 1.68 9.51 -6.93
CA ASN A 95 1.08 9.64 -8.26
C ASN A 95 1.95 10.48 -9.21
N GLY A 96 2.56 11.55 -8.70
CA GLY A 96 3.54 12.35 -9.44
C GLY A 96 4.77 11.54 -9.85
N PHE A 97 5.28 10.67 -8.96
CA PHE A 97 6.39 9.75 -9.26
C PHE A 97 6.02 8.80 -10.40
N TYR A 98 4.84 8.18 -10.36
CA TYR A 98 4.37 7.32 -11.44
C TYR A 98 4.30 8.05 -12.78
N GLY A 99 3.75 9.27 -12.79
CA GLY A 99 3.64 10.07 -14.01
C GLY A 99 4.99 10.53 -14.57
N LYS A 100 5.86 11.08 -13.71
CA LYS A 100 7.16 11.64 -14.12
C LYS A 100 8.12 10.58 -14.65
N ASN A 101 8.12 9.40 -14.05
CA ASN A 101 9.00 8.30 -14.45
C ASN A 101 8.33 7.33 -15.43
N ARG A 102 7.10 7.64 -15.88
CA ARG A 102 6.32 6.81 -16.81
C ARG A 102 6.16 5.35 -16.34
N ILE A 103 6.04 5.14 -15.03
CA ILE A 103 5.87 3.80 -14.47
C ILE A 103 4.57 3.21 -15.03
N ILE A 104 4.66 2.11 -15.76
CA ILE A 104 3.49 1.51 -16.43
C ILE A 104 2.71 0.60 -15.48
N ASP A 105 1.45 0.32 -15.81
CA ASP A 105 0.69 -0.72 -15.11
C ASP A 105 1.21 -2.11 -15.50
N GLY A 106 1.27 -3.02 -14.54
CA GLY A 106 1.66 -4.41 -14.77
C GLY A 106 2.94 -4.80 -14.03
N LEU A 107 3.38 -6.05 -14.23
CA LEU A 107 4.48 -6.66 -13.48
C LEU A 107 5.86 -6.47 -14.16
N ASP A 108 5.92 -5.82 -15.31
CA ASP A 108 7.14 -5.65 -16.09
C ASP A 108 7.96 -4.40 -15.70
N ASP A 109 7.38 -3.52 -14.88
CA ASP A 109 7.99 -2.25 -14.47
C ASP A 109 7.95 -2.09 -12.95
N GLY A 110 9.03 -2.54 -12.32
CA GLY A 110 9.20 -2.56 -10.89
C GLY A 110 9.93 -1.31 -10.36
N PHE A 111 9.44 -0.77 -9.25
CA PHE A 111 10.11 0.31 -8.52
C PHE A 111 10.42 -0.07 -7.08
N LEU A 112 11.42 0.60 -6.51
CA LEU A 112 11.87 0.39 -5.13
C LEU A 112 11.56 1.62 -4.28
N VAL A 113 11.33 1.37 -3.00
CA VAL A 113 11.13 2.38 -1.96
C VAL A 113 12.29 2.28 -0.97
N LYS A 114 12.98 3.39 -0.78
CA LYS A 114 14.04 3.53 0.21
C LYS A 114 13.70 4.67 1.16
N ILE A 115 13.72 4.39 2.46
CA ILE A 115 13.65 5.43 3.48
C ILE A 115 15.06 5.99 3.70
N THR A 116 15.21 7.30 3.56
CA THR A 116 16.48 8.01 3.78
C THR A 116 16.36 8.90 5.01
N SER A 117 17.43 8.99 5.79
CA SER A 117 17.59 9.89 6.94
C SER A 117 18.25 11.19 6.54
#